data_AF-A0A0F9L371-F1
#
_entry.id   AF-A0A0F9L371-F1
#
_cell.length_a   1.000
_cell.length_b   1.000
_cell.length_c   1.000
_cell.angle_alpha   90.00
_cell.angle_beta   90.00
_cell.angle_gamma   90.00
#
_symmetry.space_group_name_H-M   'P 1'
#
loop_
_entity.id
_entity.type
_entity.pdbx_description
1 polymer ?
#
loop_
_entity_poly.entity_id
_entity_poly.type
_entity_poly.pdbx_seq_one_letter_code
_entity_poly.pdbx_strand_id
1 'polypeptide(L)'
;MADTITVLDGIQFQKETTSDVWTIDDARAEVVKTLDFHIPYSAKAARVIFNGTFDPDGGRFHARVKATLVTSNTTPTKTANTQVMEWSTITPPAVLDSGALDCSASFYTDLHVDIAQSSVTANTTGIEIIVQIRKEDSLDEWTDLPGGRITALAGFTAVKSDFAAQEAAGQTELSVTNPATGGLDNIGKFIFLEDTVSIAQCEIAFIVSQTGD
;
A
#
# COMPACT_ATOMS: atom_id res chain seq x y z
N MET A 1 -28.80 -13.93 8.53
CA MET A 1 -27.48 -13.73 9.17
C MET A 1 -26.98 -12.39 8.66
N ALA A 2 -26.28 -11.59 9.47
CA ALA A 2 -25.68 -10.37 8.92
C ALA A 2 -24.47 -10.78 8.07
N ASP A 3 -24.26 -10.06 6.97
CA ASP A 3 -23.14 -10.35 6.09
C ASP A 3 -21.85 -9.73 6.64
N THR A 4 -20.78 -10.52 6.69
CA THR A 4 -19.53 -10.12 7.33
C THR A 4 -18.31 -10.68 6.60
N ILE A 5 -17.19 -10.02 6.80
CA ILE A 5 -15.85 -10.58 6.56
C ILE A 5 -15.10 -10.66 7.88
N THR A 6 -14.19 -11.63 7.99
CA THR A 6 -13.25 -11.72 9.10
C THR A 6 -11.86 -11.37 8.62
N VAL A 7 -11.18 -10.47 9.31
CA VAL A 7 -9.79 -10.08 9.03
C VAL A 7 -8.84 -10.58 10.11
N LEU A 8 -7.61 -10.87 9.71
CA LEU A 8 -6.52 -11.23 10.62
C LEU A 8 -6.09 -10.02 11.46
N ASP A 9 -5.91 -10.24 12.76
CA ASP A 9 -5.40 -9.27 13.77
C ASP A 9 -6.24 -8.02 14.05
N GLY A 10 -7.37 -7.87 13.35
CA GLY A 10 -8.32 -6.77 13.53
C GLY A 10 -7.88 -5.45 12.89
N ILE A 11 -8.81 -4.50 12.78
CA ILE A 11 -8.54 -3.19 12.17
C ILE A 11 -7.90 -2.22 13.17
N GLN A 12 -6.97 -1.38 12.71
CA GLN A 12 -6.29 -0.40 13.56
C GLN A 12 -7.13 0.85 13.79
N PHE A 13 -7.91 1.24 12.77
CA PHE A 13 -8.73 2.45 12.81
C PHE A 13 -10.21 2.10 12.74
N GLN A 14 -11.04 2.93 13.36
CA GLN A 14 -12.48 2.88 13.16
C GLN A 14 -12.80 3.09 11.67
N LYS A 15 -13.80 2.38 11.15
CA LYS A 15 -14.34 2.57 9.80
C LYS A 15 -15.76 3.07 9.88
N GLU A 16 -16.04 4.10 9.10
CA GLU A 16 -17.37 4.64 8.97
C GLU A 16 -18.13 3.89 7.88
N THR A 17 -19.46 4.02 7.85
CA THR A 17 -20.27 3.49 6.73
C THR A 17 -19.97 4.18 5.39
N THR A 18 -19.23 5.30 5.41
CA THR A 18 -18.71 5.98 4.23
C THR A 18 -17.32 5.50 3.81
N SER A 19 -16.67 4.67 4.63
CA SER A 19 -15.41 4.00 4.27
C SER A 19 -15.70 2.87 3.27
N ASP A 20 -14.70 2.53 2.48
CA ASP A 20 -14.84 1.56 1.40
C ASP A 20 -13.93 0.35 1.61
N VAL A 21 -14.39 -0.82 1.19
CA VAL A 21 -13.59 -2.05 1.12
C VAL A 21 -13.29 -2.35 -0.34
N TRP A 22 -12.01 -2.43 -0.68
CA TRP A 22 -11.55 -2.75 -2.02
C TRP A 22 -10.89 -4.11 -2.08
N THR A 23 -11.17 -4.84 -3.16
CA THR A 23 -10.58 -6.15 -3.47
C THR A 23 -10.44 -6.34 -4.99
N ILE A 24 -9.91 -7.49 -5.40
CA ILE A 24 -10.01 -7.99 -6.77
C ILE A 24 -10.65 -9.38 -6.71
N ASP A 25 -11.69 -9.57 -7.52
CA ASP A 25 -12.41 -10.84 -7.70
C ASP A 25 -11.59 -11.84 -8.57
N ASP A 26 -10.37 -12.13 -8.07
CA ASP A 26 -9.24 -12.85 -8.69
C ASP A 26 -9.00 -14.34 -8.35
N ALA A 27 -9.23 -14.89 -7.17
CA ALA A 27 -8.41 -16.01 -6.64
C ALA A 27 -6.85 -15.81 -6.60
N ARG A 28 -6.16 -15.11 -7.53
CA ARG A 28 -4.69 -14.92 -7.53
C ARG A 28 -4.23 -13.47 -7.46
N ALA A 29 -5.01 -12.55 -7.99
CA ALA A 29 -4.74 -11.13 -7.97
C ALA A 29 -5.20 -10.50 -6.66
N GLU A 30 -4.55 -9.42 -6.29
CA GLU A 30 -4.81 -8.67 -5.07
C GLU A 30 -4.79 -7.19 -5.39
N VAL A 31 -5.71 -6.46 -4.75
CA VAL A 31 -5.82 -5.01 -4.90
C VAL A 31 -4.65 -4.27 -4.27
N VAL A 32 -3.91 -4.97 -3.40
CA VAL A 32 -2.75 -4.48 -2.65
C VAL A 32 -1.47 -5.13 -3.17
N LYS A 33 -0.38 -4.36 -3.19
CA LYS A 33 0.98 -4.88 -3.28
C LYS A 33 1.85 -4.24 -2.20
N THR A 34 2.57 -5.09 -1.47
CA THR A 34 3.64 -4.70 -0.55
C THR A 34 4.97 -5.14 -1.16
N LEU A 35 5.87 -4.19 -1.35
CA LEU A 35 7.16 -4.39 -2.01
C LEU A 35 8.27 -3.94 -1.05
N ASP A 36 9.31 -4.76 -0.93
CA ASP A 36 10.47 -4.44 -0.11
C ASP A 36 11.69 -4.19 -0.99
N PHE A 37 12.39 -3.08 -0.74
CA PHE A 37 13.61 -2.72 -1.45
C PHE A 37 14.77 -2.53 -0.49
N HIS A 38 15.83 -3.29 -0.72
CA HIS A 38 17.07 -3.16 0.03
C HIS A 38 17.91 -1.99 -0.51
N ILE A 39 18.20 -1.03 0.36
CA ILE A 39 19.03 0.13 0.01
C ILE A 39 20.49 -0.20 0.35
N PRO A 40 21.40 -0.15 -0.64
CA PRO A 40 22.80 -0.51 -0.42
C PRO A 40 23.49 0.48 0.50
N TYR A 41 24.42 0.00 1.33
CA TYR A 41 25.21 0.81 2.26
C TYR A 41 25.93 2.01 1.61
N SER A 42 26.23 1.94 0.31
CA SER A 42 26.84 3.05 -0.43
C SER A 42 25.88 4.24 -0.67
N ALA A 43 24.58 4.06 -0.46
CA ALA A 43 23.59 5.12 -0.66
C ALA A 43 23.51 6.03 0.57
N LYS A 44 23.42 7.33 0.32
CA LYS A 44 23.23 8.38 1.32
C LYS A 44 21.76 8.72 1.51
N ALA A 45 20.98 8.65 0.44
CA ALA A 45 19.56 8.86 0.49
C ALA A 45 18.82 7.94 -0.49
N ALA A 46 17.55 7.68 -0.20
CA ALA A 46 16.65 6.94 -1.06
C ALA A 46 15.29 7.66 -1.17
N ARG A 47 14.59 7.46 -2.29
CA ARG A 47 13.20 7.91 -2.48
C ARG A 47 12.45 6.94 -3.38
N VAL A 48 11.12 6.99 -3.32
CA VAL A 48 10.22 6.21 -4.15
C VAL A 48 9.36 7.16 -4.98
N ILE A 49 9.33 6.93 -6.29
CA ILE A 49 8.48 7.66 -7.22
C ILE A 49 7.37 6.72 -7.68
N PHE A 50 6.12 7.16 -7.53
CA PHE A 50 4.95 6.51 -8.09
C PHE A 50 4.58 7.26 -9.38
N ASN A 51 4.88 6.65 -10.52
CA ASN A 51 4.67 7.24 -11.84
C ASN A 51 3.33 6.80 -12.43
N GLY A 52 2.26 7.55 -12.13
CA GLY A 52 0.94 7.33 -12.72
C GLY A 52 0.85 7.73 -14.21
N THR A 53 1.85 8.42 -14.78
CA THR A 53 1.84 8.74 -16.23
C THR A 53 2.09 7.50 -17.10
N PHE A 54 2.63 6.42 -16.52
CA PHE A 54 2.88 5.16 -17.23
C PHE A 54 1.57 4.47 -17.65
N ASP A 55 0.47 4.76 -16.94
CA ASP A 55 -0.88 4.31 -17.25
C ASP A 55 -1.85 5.48 -17.10
N PRO A 56 -1.86 6.43 -18.05
CA PRO A 56 -2.46 7.75 -17.86
C PRO A 56 -3.98 7.72 -17.68
N ASP A 57 -4.64 6.67 -18.18
CA ASP A 57 -6.07 6.42 -18.04
C ASP A 57 -6.39 5.40 -16.92
N GLY A 58 -5.38 5.06 -16.12
CA GLY A 58 -5.48 4.09 -15.03
C GLY A 58 -6.37 4.56 -13.87
N GLY A 59 -6.75 3.60 -13.03
CA GLY A 59 -7.52 3.85 -11.83
C GLY A 59 -6.74 4.56 -10.73
N ARG A 60 -7.49 5.26 -9.87
CA ARG A 60 -6.96 5.83 -8.62
C ARG A 60 -6.33 4.75 -7.74
N PHE A 61 -5.22 5.10 -7.11
CA PHE A 61 -4.52 4.25 -6.15
C PHE A 61 -4.02 5.05 -4.95
N HIS A 62 -3.74 4.33 -3.87
CA HIS A 62 -3.16 4.87 -2.64
C HIS A 62 -1.79 4.25 -2.45
N ALA A 63 -0.83 5.03 -1.97
CA ALA A 63 0.49 4.54 -1.67
C ALA A 63 1.00 5.09 -0.35
N ARG A 64 1.87 4.33 0.33
CA ARG A 64 2.67 4.80 1.47
C ARG A 64 4.05 4.17 1.43
N VAL A 65 5.01 4.82 2.08
CA VAL A 65 6.38 4.31 2.20
C VAL A 65 6.81 4.35 3.66
N LYS A 66 7.31 3.22 4.14
CA LYS A 66 7.97 3.08 5.45
C LYS A 66 9.43 2.68 5.24
N ALA A 67 10.25 2.90 6.25
CA ALA A 67 11.62 2.43 6.25
C ALA A 67 12.01 1.80 7.59
N THR A 68 12.74 0.68 7.52
CA THR A 68 13.49 0.13 8.65
C THR A 68 14.96 0.49 8.47
N LEU A 69 15.58 1.10 9.47
CA LEU A 69 17.00 1.42 9.48
C LEU A 69 17.71 0.60 10.55
N VAL A 70 18.87 0.04 10.21
CA VAL A 70 19.80 -0.58 11.16
C VAL A 70 20.91 0.41 11.45
N THR A 71 20.99 0.88 12.69
CA THR A 71 21.88 2.01 13.06
C THR A 71 23.22 1.58 13.66
N SER A 72 23.40 0.28 13.94
CA SER A 72 24.66 -0.27 14.47
C SER A 72 24.84 -1.72 14.04
N ASN A 73 26.08 -2.14 13.81
CA ASN A 73 26.46 -3.53 13.53
C ASN A 73 27.20 -4.22 14.71
N THR A 74 27.63 -3.46 15.72
CA THR A 74 28.29 -3.98 16.93
C THR A 74 27.27 -4.33 18.02
N THR A 75 26.20 -3.54 18.10
CA THR A 75 25.01 -3.81 18.92
C THR A 75 23.80 -3.53 18.04
N PRO A 76 23.33 -4.52 17.25
CA PRO A 76 22.28 -4.30 16.27
C PRO A 76 21.01 -3.72 16.90
N THR A 77 20.75 -2.46 16.59
CA THR A 77 19.51 -1.78 16.94
C THR A 77 18.79 -1.48 15.64
N LYS A 78 17.55 -1.95 15.54
CA LYS A 78 16.64 -1.60 14.45
C LYS A 78 15.80 -0.42 14.92
N THR A 79 15.61 0.56 14.06
CA THR A 79 14.59 1.57 14.31
C THR A 79 13.21 0.91 14.24
N ALA A 80 12.23 1.50 14.93
CA ALA A 80 10.85 1.28 14.52
C ALA A 80 10.70 1.71 13.04
N ASN A 81 9.71 1.12 12.35
CA ASN A 81 9.36 1.57 11.01
C ASN A 81 9.10 3.07 11.04
N THR A 82 9.90 3.83 10.31
CA THR A 82 9.73 5.27 10.16
C THR A 82 8.87 5.50 8.94
N GLN A 83 7.80 6.28 9.08
CA GLN A 83 6.98 6.65 7.93
C GLN A 83 7.75 7.67 7.10
N VAL A 84 8.13 7.30 5.88
CA VAL A 84 8.77 8.20 4.90
C VAL A 84 7.72 9.03 4.20
N MET A 85 6.61 8.38 3.82
CA MET A 85 5.46 9.00 3.19
C MET A 85 4.19 8.37 3.76
N GLU A 86 3.31 9.17 4.37
CA GLU A 86 1.98 8.74 4.79
C GLU A 86 1.13 8.25 3.61
N TRP A 87 0.02 7.57 3.89
CA TRP A 87 -0.94 7.24 2.85
C TRP A 87 -1.32 8.48 2.03
N SER A 88 -1.13 8.38 0.73
CA SER A 88 -1.37 9.44 -0.24
C SER A 88 -2.17 8.87 -1.39
N THR A 89 -3.16 9.62 -1.88
CA THR A 89 -3.97 9.26 -3.04
C THR A 89 -3.31 9.81 -4.28
N ILE A 90 -3.15 8.97 -5.30
CA ILE A 90 -2.68 9.36 -6.61
C ILE A 90 -3.79 9.01 -7.61
N THR A 91 -4.14 9.97 -8.45
CA THR A 91 -5.00 9.74 -9.61
C THR A 91 -4.13 9.88 -10.85
N PRO A 92 -3.93 8.81 -11.65
CA PRO A 92 -3.28 8.92 -12.95
C PRO A 92 -3.86 10.08 -13.78
N PRO A 93 -3.02 10.83 -14.52
CA PRO A 93 -1.59 10.58 -14.77
C PRO A 93 -0.65 11.26 -13.75
N ALA A 94 -1.06 11.54 -12.52
CA ALA A 94 -0.19 12.21 -11.56
C ALA A 94 1.06 11.39 -11.19
N VAL A 95 2.16 12.08 -10.88
CA VAL A 95 3.39 11.51 -10.33
C VAL A 95 3.53 11.96 -8.88
N LEU A 96 3.89 11.05 -7.99
CA LEU A 96 4.16 11.33 -6.57
C LEU A 96 5.57 10.91 -6.19
N ASP A 97 6.29 11.77 -5.47
CA ASP A 97 7.58 11.49 -4.84
C ASP A 97 7.37 11.31 -3.33
N SER A 98 7.91 10.24 -2.75
CA SER A 98 7.86 9.99 -1.30
C SER A 98 8.61 11.02 -0.46
N GLY A 99 9.42 11.87 -1.10
CA GLY A 99 10.45 12.65 -0.42
C GLY A 99 11.70 11.81 -0.18
N ALA A 100 12.79 12.51 0.15
CA ALA A 100 14.09 11.89 0.40
C ALA A 100 14.18 11.36 1.84
N LEU A 101 14.47 10.06 1.97
CA LEU A 101 14.92 9.44 3.22
C LEU A 101 16.43 9.55 3.35
N ASP A 102 16.92 10.09 4.47
CA ASP A 102 18.34 10.04 4.83
C ASP A 102 18.71 8.63 5.32
N CYS A 103 19.63 7.99 4.59
CA CYS A 103 20.16 6.66 4.89
C CYS A 103 21.64 6.73 5.34
N SER A 104 22.24 7.92 5.40
CA SER A 104 23.69 8.13 5.54
C SER A 104 24.29 7.59 6.83
N ALA A 105 23.48 7.53 7.90
CA ALA A 105 23.86 7.00 9.20
C ALA A 105 23.45 5.52 9.40
N SER A 106 22.83 4.89 8.40
CA SER A 106 22.38 3.51 8.47
C SER A 106 23.44 2.54 7.95
N PHE A 107 23.53 1.36 8.58
CA PHE A 107 24.29 0.22 8.06
C PHE A 107 23.48 -0.57 7.04
N TYR A 108 22.17 -0.67 7.27
CA TYR A 108 21.21 -1.29 6.36
C TYR A 108 19.93 -0.47 6.40
N THR A 109 19.32 -0.27 5.23
CA THR A 109 18.00 0.35 5.13
C THR A 109 17.13 -0.51 4.21
N ASP A 110 15.93 -0.84 4.68
CA ASP A 110 14.91 -1.48 3.87
C ASP A 110 13.72 -0.51 3.72
N LEU A 111 13.32 -0.24 2.48
CA LEU A 111 12.09 0.49 2.18
C LEU A 111 10.94 -0.51 2.03
N HIS A 112 9.84 -0.25 2.71
CA HIS A 112 8.58 -0.99 2.59
C HIS A 112 7.58 -0.10 1.85
N VAL A 113 7.25 -0.47 0.62
CA VAL A 113 6.34 0.26 -0.27
C VAL A 113 5.01 -0.47 -0.31
N ASP A 114 3.96 0.15 0.21
CA ASP A 114 2.61 -0.37 0.12
C ASP A 114 1.84 0.44 -0.94
N ILE A 115 1.16 -0.24 -1.85
CA ILE A 115 0.29 0.37 -2.86
C ILE A 115 -1.03 -0.40 -2.95
N ALA A 116 -2.14 0.31 -3.08
CA ALA A 116 -3.48 -0.28 -3.17
C ALA A 116 -4.34 0.45 -4.22
N GLN A 117 -5.04 -0.29 -5.08
CA GLN A 117 -6.00 0.29 -6.02
C GLN A 117 -7.32 0.61 -5.29
N SER A 118 -7.88 1.80 -5.54
CA SER A 118 -9.15 2.25 -4.95
C SER A 118 -10.08 2.80 -6.02
N SER A 119 -10.18 2.07 -7.13
CA SER A 119 -10.97 2.47 -8.29
C SER A 119 -11.42 1.26 -9.11
N VAL A 120 -12.67 1.34 -9.58
CA VAL A 120 -13.24 0.42 -10.58
C VAL A 120 -12.70 0.64 -12.00
N THR A 121 -11.89 1.68 -12.21
CA THR A 121 -11.12 1.82 -13.45
C THR A 121 -9.87 0.96 -13.33
N ALA A 122 -9.62 0.10 -14.32
CA ALA A 122 -8.46 -0.78 -14.31
C ALA A 122 -7.16 -0.01 -14.56
N ASN A 123 -6.08 -0.40 -13.89
CA ASN A 123 -4.74 -0.03 -14.29
C ASN A 123 -4.26 -1.00 -15.37
N THR A 124 -4.60 -0.72 -16.64
CA THR A 124 -4.33 -1.62 -17.77
C THR A 124 -2.83 -1.90 -17.94
N THR A 125 -2.00 -0.86 -17.87
CA THR A 125 -0.54 -0.98 -17.98
C THR A 125 0.09 -1.19 -16.61
N GLY A 126 -0.56 -0.70 -15.55
CA GLY A 126 -0.05 -0.76 -14.18
C GLY A 126 0.66 0.52 -13.77
N ILE A 127 0.91 0.66 -12.47
CA ILE A 127 1.60 1.80 -11.89
C ILE A 127 3.09 1.50 -11.83
N GLU A 128 3.91 2.37 -12.44
CA GLU A 128 5.36 2.25 -12.36
C GLU A 128 5.85 2.82 -11.02
N ILE A 129 6.57 1.98 -10.26
CA ILE A 129 7.23 2.34 -9.01
C ILE A 129 8.73 2.37 -9.30
N ILE A 130 9.38 3.49 -8.99
CA ILE A 130 10.81 3.72 -9.22
C ILE A 130 11.47 4.07 -7.90
N VAL A 131 12.36 3.21 -7.43
CA VAL A 131 13.23 3.49 -6.30
C VAL A 131 14.50 4.12 -6.81
N GLN A 132 14.81 5.32 -6.31
CA GLN A 132 16.03 6.03 -6.64
C GLN A 132 16.91 6.18 -5.41
N ILE A 133 18.22 6.13 -5.64
CA ILE A 133 19.24 6.36 -4.62
C ILE A 133 20.16 7.49 -5.04
N ARG A 134 20.68 8.18 -4.02
CA ARG A 134 21.74 9.17 -4.15
C ARG A 134 22.94 8.72 -3.33
N LYS A 135 24.16 8.81 -3.89
CA LYS A 135 25.39 8.38 -3.22
C LYS A 135 26.19 9.51 -2.59
N GLU A 136 25.82 10.75 -2.87
CA GLU A 136 26.55 11.94 -2.44
C GLU A 136 25.64 12.90 -1.67
N ASP A 137 26.20 13.66 -0.72
CA ASP A 137 25.41 14.48 0.20
C ASP A 137 24.89 15.80 -0.43
N SER A 138 25.48 16.24 -1.55
CA SER A 138 25.31 17.60 -2.08
C SER A 138 25.10 17.73 -3.60
N LEU A 139 25.05 16.62 -4.33
CA LEU A 139 24.79 16.61 -5.77
C LEU A 139 23.41 16.02 -6.05
N ASP A 140 22.59 16.68 -6.88
CA ASP A 140 21.22 16.28 -7.21
C ASP A 140 21.11 15.05 -8.14
N GLU A 141 22.19 14.28 -8.28
CA GLU A 141 22.22 13.11 -9.15
C GLU A 141 21.57 11.91 -8.46
N TRP A 142 20.27 11.78 -8.67
CA TRP A 142 19.51 10.57 -8.36
C TRP A 142 19.74 9.52 -9.44
N THR A 143 19.99 8.29 -9.03
CA THR A 143 20.12 7.14 -9.93
C THR A 143 19.10 6.08 -9.55
N ASP A 144 18.53 5.39 -10.53
CA ASP A 144 17.63 4.28 -10.27
C ASP A 144 18.41 3.18 -9.52
N LEU A 145 17.82 2.68 -8.43
CA LEU A 145 18.33 1.49 -7.75
C LEU A 145 18.27 0.32 -8.76
N PRO A 146 19.33 -0.49 -8.93
CA PRO A 146 19.26 -1.67 -9.78
C PRO A 146 18.13 -2.61 -9.32
N GLY A 147 17.18 -2.90 -10.22
CA GLY A 147 15.96 -3.66 -9.88
C GLY A 147 14.89 -2.87 -9.13
N GLY A 148 15.10 -1.57 -8.90
CA GLY A 148 14.18 -0.66 -8.20
C GLY A 148 13.03 -0.14 -9.05
N ARG A 149 12.93 -0.54 -10.32
CA ARG A 149 11.83 -0.17 -11.22
C ARG A 149 10.89 -1.36 -11.41
N ILE A 150 9.67 -1.25 -10.91
CA ILE A 150 8.67 -2.33 -10.90
C ILE A 150 7.33 -1.78 -11.39
N THR A 151 6.58 -2.57 -12.14
CA THR A 151 5.17 -2.29 -12.46
C THR A 151 4.27 -3.03 -11.49
N ALA A 152 3.40 -2.31 -10.79
CA ALA A 152 2.43 -2.86 -9.84
C ALA A 152 0.98 -2.67 -10.33
N LEU A 153 0.06 -3.45 -9.77
CA LEU A 153 -1.39 -3.32 -10.00
C LEU A 153 -1.87 -3.44 -11.47
N ALA A 154 -1.06 -4.03 -12.35
CA ALA A 154 -1.40 -4.13 -13.78
C ALA A 154 -2.51 -5.16 -14.07
N GLY A 155 -3.44 -4.80 -14.95
CA GLY A 155 -4.34 -5.71 -15.65
C GLY A 155 -5.65 -6.07 -14.94
N PHE A 156 -5.96 -5.47 -13.79
CA PHE A 156 -7.16 -5.81 -13.01
C PHE A 156 -8.02 -4.61 -12.62
N THR A 157 -9.32 -4.86 -12.51
CA THR A 157 -10.32 -3.92 -11.99
C THR A 157 -10.55 -4.22 -10.52
N ALA A 158 -10.43 -3.22 -9.65
CA ALA A 158 -10.84 -3.39 -8.26
C ALA A 158 -12.37 -3.42 -8.15
N VAL A 159 -12.86 -4.25 -7.23
CA VAL A 159 -14.27 -4.32 -6.84
C VAL A 159 -14.43 -3.61 -5.50
N LYS A 160 -15.50 -2.82 -5.41
CA LYS A 160 -15.85 -2.04 -4.22
C LYS A 160 -16.95 -2.76 -3.44
N SER A 161 -16.80 -2.81 -2.12
CA SER A 161 -17.87 -3.13 -1.17
C SER A 161 -17.98 -2.02 -0.12
N ASP A 162 -19.15 -1.90 0.50
CA ASP A 162 -19.42 -0.89 1.52
C ASP A 162 -19.56 -1.55 2.91
N PHE A 163 -19.07 -0.87 3.96
CA PHE A 163 -19.35 -1.29 5.32
C PHE A 163 -20.85 -1.13 5.64
N ALA A 164 -21.47 -2.19 6.16
CA ALA A 164 -22.89 -2.19 6.52
C ALA A 164 -23.16 -1.47 7.85
N ALA A 165 -22.12 -1.27 8.67
CA ALA A 165 -22.16 -0.57 9.94
C ALA A 165 -20.85 0.20 10.19
N GLN A 166 -20.83 1.00 11.25
CA GLN A 166 -19.58 1.55 11.76
C GLN A 166 -18.80 0.43 12.45
N GLU A 167 -17.54 0.26 12.08
CA GLU A 167 -16.64 -0.76 12.64
C GLU A 167 -15.65 -0.10 13.59
N ALA A 168 -15.59 -0.55 14.83
CA ALA A 168 -14.69 -0.04 15.86
C ALA A 168 -13.26 -0.57 15.69
N ALA A 169 -12.27 0.23 16.06
CA ALA A 169 -10.87 -0.21 16.13
C ALA A 169 -10.73 -1.48 16.98
N GLY A 170 -9.91 -2.42 16.51
CA GLY A 170 -9.67 -3.74 17.10
C GLY A 170 -10.67 -4.82 16.72
N GLN A 171 -11.73 -4.51 15.96
CA GLN A 171 -12.67 -5.51 15.48
C GLN A 171 -12.04 -6.40 14.41
N THR A 172 -12.34 -7.71 14.49
CA THR A 172 -11.90 -8.72 13.53
C THR A 172 -13.02 -9.16 12.60
N GLU A 173 -14.27 -9.08 13.04
CA GLU A 173 -15.45 -9.36 12.23
C GLU A 173 -16.06 -8.02 11.82
N LEU A 174 -16.10 -7.76 10.51
CA LEU A 174 -16.50 -6.49 9.94
C LEU A 174 -17.77 -6.69 9.13
N SER A 175 -18.78 -5.84 9.35
CA SER A 175 -20.04 -5.90 8.62
C SER A 175 -19.87 -5.30 7.23
N VAL A 176 -20.08 -6.10 6.18
CA VAL A 176 -19.89 -5.65 4.79
C VAL A 176 -21.12 -6.05 3.98
N THR A 177 -21.60 -5.15 3.14
CA THR A 177 -22.79 -5.40 2.32
C THR A 177 -22.47 -6.40 1.20
N ASN A 178 -23.20 -7.52 1.13
CA ASN A 178 -23.11 -8.54 0.07
C ASN A 178 -21.66 -8.96 -0.31
N PRO A 179 -20.86 -9.49 0.64
CA PRO A 179 -19.43 -9.71 0.47
C PRO A 179 -19.09 -10.62 -0.71
N ALA A 180 -19.91 -11.65 -0.99
CA ALA A 180 -19.71 -12.51 -2.14
C ALA A 180 -19.87 -11.75 -3.47
N THR A 181 -20.95 -10.97 -3.62
CA THR A 181 -21.15 -10.10 -4.80
C THR A 181 -20.05 -9.04 -4.90
N GLY A 182 -19.50 -8.61 -3.77
CA GLY A 182 -18.37 -7.69 -3.66
C GLY A 182 -16.99 -8.30 -3.94
N GLY A 183 -16.89 -9.59 -4.30
CA GLY A 183 -15.64 -10.28 -4.63
C GLY A 183 -14.77 -10.61 -3.40
N LEU A 184 -15.35 -10.59 -2.20
CA LEU A 184 -14.68 -10.91 -0.92
C LEU A 184 -14.84 -12.39 -0.53
N ASP A 185 -15.30 -13.24 -1.45
CA ASP A 185 -15.37 -14.70 -1.32
C ASP A 185 -14.03 -15.40 -1.60
N ASN A 186 -13.08 -14.68 -2.19
CA ASN A 186 -11.70 -15.13 -2.40
C ASN A 186 -10.86 -14.96 -1.12
N ILE A 187 -11.09 -15.86 -0.15
CA ILE A 187 -10.40 -15.85 1.14
C ILE A 187 -8.87 -16.03 1.00
N GLY A 188 -8.11 -15.44 1.93
CA GLY A 188 -6.65 -15.58 1.99
C GLY A 188 -5.89 -14.55 1.16
N LYS A 189 -6.41 -13.32 1.10
CA LYS A 189 -5.87 -12.21 0.32
C LYS A 189 -5.78 -10.92 1.12
N PHE A 190 -4.92 -10.01 0.67
CA PHE A 190 -4.95 -8.65 1.16
C PHE A 190 -6.06 -7.81 0.49
N ILE A 191 -6.82 -7.12 1.32
CA ILE A 191 -7.82 -6.12 0.94
C ILE A 191 -7.37 -4.74 1.39
N PHE A 192 -7.94 -3.70 0.77
CA PHE A 192 -7.69 -2.31 1.16
C PHE A 192 -8.93 -1.69 1.80
N LEU A 193 -8.77 -1.17 3.01
CA LEU A 193 -9.81 -0.49 3.77
C LEU A 193 -9.59 1.02 3.64
N GLU A 194 -10.23 1.62 2.63
CA GLU A 194 -10.11 3.05 2.34
C GLU A 194 -10.95 3.85 3.35
N ASP A 195 -10.34 4.81 4.00
CA ASP A 195 -11.06 5.86 4.70
C ASP A 195 -11.21 7.07 3.78
N THR A 196 -12.46 7.35 3.38
CA THR A 196 -12.79 8.37 2.39
C THR A 196 -12.75 9.80 2.96
N VAL A 197 -12.66 9.96 4.28
CA VAL A 197 -12.62 11.25 4.97
C VAL A 197 -11.21 11.57 5.45
N SER A 198 -10.48 10.57 5.92
CA SER A 198 -9.17 10.69 6.55
C SER A 198 -8.20 9.67 5.98
N ILE A 199 -7.46 10.05 4.93
CA ILE A 199 -6.54 9.15 4.24
C ILE A 199 -5.49 8.49 5.15
N ALA A 200 -5.09 9.17 6.22
CA ALA A 200 -4.17 8.63 7.24
C ALA A 200 -4.72 7.39 7.96
N GLN A 201 -6.04 7.18 7.93
CA GLN A 201 -6.72 6.03 8.51
C GLN A 201 -6.95 4.90 7.50
N CYS A 202 -6.47 5.02 6.26
CA CYS A 202 -6.46 3.91 5.32
C CYS A 202 -5.58 2.77 5.87
N GLU A 203 -5.98 1.52 5.62
CA GLU A 203 -5.19 0.36 6.06
C GLU A 203 -5.36 -0.84 5.14
N ILE A 204 -4.45 -1.81 5.31
CA ILE A 204 -4.46 -3.08 4.60
C ILE A 204 -4.85 -4.15 5.62
N ALA A 205 -5.80 -5.01 5.26
CA ALA A 205 -6.23 -6.12 6.09
C ALA A 205 -6.10 -7.45 5.31
N PHE A 206 -5.94 -8.56 6.03
CA PHE A 206 -5.88 -9.89 5.43
C PHE A 206 -7.16 -10.65 5.72
N ILE A 207 -7.94 -11.01 4.70
CA ILE A 207 -9.21 -11.69 4.89
C ILE A 207 -9.01 -13.19 5.17
N VAL A 208 -9.63 -13.70 6.23
CA VAL A 208 -9.51 -15.10 6.67
C VAL A 208 -10.80 -15.89 6.59
N SER A 209 -11.95 -15.22 6.54
CA SER A 209 -13.25 -15.86 6.25
C SER A 209 -14.30 -14.83 5.84
N GLN A 210 -15.44 -15.29 5.33
CA GLN A 210 -16.62 -14.47 5.06
C GLN A 210 -17.88 -15.24 5.39
N THR A 211 -18.96 -14.54 5.72
CA THR A 211 -20.31 -15.10 5.82
C THR A 211 -21.33 -14.17 5.17
N GLY A 212 -22.30 -14.72 4.43
CA GLY A 212 -23.37 -13.92 3.82
C GLY A 212 -23.34 -13.90 2.30
N ASP A 213 -24.41 -13.39 1.68
CA ASP A 213 -24.61 -13.22 0.22
C ASP A 213 -25.41 -11.95 -0.09
#